data_AF-A0A844GCX1-F1
#
_entry.id   AF-A0A844GCX1-F1
#
_cell.length_a   1.000
_cell.length_b   1.000
_cell.length_c   1.000
_cell.angle_alpha   90.00
_cell.angle_beta   90.00
_cell.angle_gamma   90.00
#
_symmetry.space_group_name_H-M   'P 1'
#
loop_
_entity.id
_entity.type
_entity.pdbx_description
1 polymer ?
#
loop_
_entity_poly.entity_id
_entity_poly.type
_entity_poly.pdbx_seq_one_letter_code
_entity_poly.pdbx_strand_id
1 'polypeptide(L)' 'MRVQKNPEDIGRCGCGRREYCDGSHGLSEEQWQAVVAKEREAALLKELSEAPEGEK' A
#
# COMPACT_ATOMS: atom_id res chain seq x y z
N MET A 1 -2.27 15.35 10.50
CA MET A 1 -0.88 14.91 10.74
C MET A 1 -0.03 15.40 9.58
N ARG A 2 1.20 15.84 9.85
CA ARG A 2 2.29 15.90 8.85
C ARG A 2 3.31 14.91 9.36
N VAL A 3 3.01 13.65 9.04
CA VAL A 3 3.51 12.40 9.65
C VAL A 3 3.67 12.54 11.16
N GLN A 4 2.78 13.31 11.77
CA GLN A 4 2.86 13.68 13.18
C GLN A 4 4.15 14.44 13.57
N LYS A 5 4.34 15.64 13.02
CA LYS A 5 5.41 16.59 13.39
C LYS A 5 6.78 16.26 12.77
N ASN A 6 6.79 15.81 11.50
CA ASN A 6 7.98 15.62 10.63
C ASN A 6 8.75 14.33 10.98
N PRO A 7 9.83 13.94 10.27
CA PRO A 7 10.40 14.50 9.03
C PRO A 7 10.51 13.53 7.84
N GLU A 8 10.13 12.28 8.01
CA GLU A 8 9.96 11.35 6.89
C GLU A 8 8.71 11.63 6.02
N ASP A 9 7.74 12.39 6.53
CA ASP A 9 6.49 12.91 5.92
C ASP A 9 5.74 12.09 4.86
N ILE A 10 5.94 10.79 4.96
CA ILE A 10 5.71 9.78 3.93
C ILE A 10 4.31 9.93 3.27
N GLY A 11 4.12 10.29 1.98
CA GLY A 11 5.00 10.92 0.96
C GLY A 11 4.42 12.26 0.43
N ARG A 12 4.37 13.24 1.34
CA ARG A 12 4.11 14.71 1.23
C ARG A 12 2.68 15.26 1.15
N CYS A 13 1.64 14.43 1.24
CA CYS A 13 0.39 14.88 1.87
C CYS A 13 0.44 14.71 3.40
N GLY A 14 1.45 14.01 3.93
CA GLY A 14 1.69 13.83 5.37
C GLY A 14 0.73 12.85 6.06
N CYS A 15 0.00 12.02 5.29
CA CYS A 15 -0.99 11.08 5.83
C CYS A 15 -0.42 9.75 6.33
N GLY A 16 0.81 9.38 5.94
CA GLY A 16 1.46 8.15 6.39
C GLY A 16 0.91 6.85 5.80
N ARG A 17 0.03 6.91 4.80
CA ARG A 17 -0.57 5.72 4.17
C ARG A 17 0.37 5.03 3.17
N ARG A 18 1.22 5.78 2.46
CA ARG A 18 2.17 5.26 1.46
C ARG A 18 3.43 6.13 1.37
N GLU A 19 4.52 5.50 0.93
CA GLU A 19 5.84 6.10 0.61
C GLU A 19 5.79 7.21 -0.45
N TYR A 20 4.76 7.23 -1.29
CA TYR A 20 4.48 8.28 -2.28
C TYR A 20 3.03 8.78 -2.17
N CYS A 21 2.75 9.99 -2.67
CA CYS A 21 1.39 10.50 -2.75
C CYS A 21 0.70 10.02 -4.04
N ASP A 22 -0.35 9.23 -3.87
CA ASP A 22 -1.24 8.75 -4.95
C ASP A 22 -2.68 9.26 -4.81
N GLY A 23 -2.95 10.13 -3.83
CA GLY A 23 -4.30 10.62 -3.51
C GLY A 23 -5.05 9.77 -2.48
N SER A 24 -4.44 8.69 -1.96
CA SER A 24 -5.07 7.82 -0.95
C SER A 24 -5.48 8.54 0.33
N HIS A 25 -4.97 9.75 0.61
CA HIS A 25 -5.40 10.55 1.76
C HIS A 25 -6.87 11.00 1.69
N GLY A 26 -7.46 11.05 0.48
CA GLY A 26 -8.86 11.42 0.29
C GLY A 26 -9.84 10.27 0.58
N LEU A 27 -9.32 9.05 0.78
CA LEU A 27 -10.14 7.88 1.08
C LEU A 27 -10.59 7.89 2.55
N SER A 28 -11.82 7.45 2.81
CA SER A 28 -12.20 7.03 4.16
C SER A 28 -11.34 5.86 4.62
N GLU A 29 -11.37 5.57 5.92
CA GLU A 29 -10.66 4.41 6.46
C GLU A 29 -11.15 3.11 5.79
N GLU A 30 -12.47 2.94 5.65
CA GLU A 30 -13.06 1.77 4.99
C GLU A 30 -12.60 1.62 3.53
N GLN A 31 -12.52 2.72 2.79
CA GLN A 31 -12.05 2.72 1.41
C GLN A 31 -10.55 2.40 1.32
N TRP A 32 -9.74 2.91 2.25
CA TRP A 32 -8.31 2.61 2.32
C TRP A 32 -8.07 1.13 2.63
N GLN A 33 -8.80 0.55 3.60
CA GLN A 33 -8.70 -0.87 3.92
C GLN A 33 -9.07 -1.77 2.72
N ALA A 34 -10.07 -1.37 1.93
CA ALA A 34 -10.45 -2.10 0.73
C ALA A 34 -9.34 -2.10 -0.35
N VAL A 35 -8.56 -1.03 -0.47
CA VAL A 35 -7.41 -0.95 -1.39
C VAL A 35 -6.29 -1.87 -0.91
N VAL A 36 -5.95 -1.81 0.38
CA VAL A 36 -4.90 -2.66 0.98
C VAL A 36 -5.23 -4.15 0.85
N ALA A 37 -6.51 -4.52 1.06
CA ALA A 37 -6.96 -5.91 0.90
C ALA A 37 -6.73 -6.42 -0.54
N LYS A 38 -7.16 -5.65 -1.55
CA LYS A 38 -6.99 -6.00 -2.95
C LYS A 38 -5.54 -6.11 -3.38
N GLU A 39 -4.68 -5.20 -2.93
CA GLU A 39 -3.24 -5.23 -3.24
C GLU A 39 -2.56 -6.46 -2.63
N ARG A 40 -2.97 -6.85 -1.42
CA ARG A 40 -2.46 -8.06 -0.76
C ARG A 40 -2.90 -9.32 -1.50
N GLU A 41 -4.16 -9.40 -1.93
CA GLU A 41 -4.66 -10.53 -2.74
C GLU A 41 -3.91 -10.63 -4.08
N ALA A 42 -3.68 -9.50 -4.75
CA ALA A 42 -2.93 -9.45 -6.00
C ALA A 42 -1.45 -9.85 -5.82
N ALA A 43 -0.81 -9.44 -4.72
CA ALA A 43 0.57 -9.83 -4.41
C ALA A 43 0.68 -11.35 -4.18
N LEU A 44 -0.27 -11.96 -3.48
CA LEU A 44 -0.32 -13.41 -3.26
C LEU A 44 -0.54 -14.19 -4.57
N LEU A 45 -1.46 -13.74 -5.41
CA LEU A 45 -1.70 -14.35 -6.72
C LEU A 45 -0.47 -14.22 -7.63
N LYS A 46 0.20 -13.08 -7.59
CA LYS A 46 1.45 -12.83 -8.33
C LYS A 46 2.55 -13.79 -7.86
N GLU A 47 2.77 -13.92 -6.55
CA GLU A 47 3.73 -14.86 -5.97
C GLU A 47 3.41 -16.32 -6.34
N LEU A 48 2.13 -16.70 -6.34
CA LEU A 48 1.69 -18.04 -6.74
C LEU A 48 1.87 -18.31 -8.25
N SER A 49 1.78 -17.26 -9.08
CA SER A 49 1.96 -17.35 -10.53
C SER A 49 3.43 -17.24 -10.99
N GLU A 50 4.29 -16.63 -10.17
CA GLU A 50 5.73 -16.47 -10.43
C GLU A 50 6.58 -17.51 -9.70
N ALA A 51 5.98 -18.38 -8.86
CA ALA A 51 6.66 -19.53 -8.29
C ALA A 51 7.21 -20.39 -9.44
N PRO A 52 8.54 -20.63 -9.50
CA PRO A 52 9.12 -21.40 -10.58
C PRO A 52 8.54 -22.82 -10.54
N GLU A 53 7.81 -23.19 -11.58
CA GLU A 53 7.52 -24.60 -11.87
C GLU A 53 8.85 -25.32 -12.05
N GLY A 54 9.31 -26.01 -11.01
CA GLY A 54 10.31 -27.05 -11.14
C GLY A 54 11.45 -26.95 -10.15
N GLU A 55 11.43 -27.88 -9.20
CA GLU A 55 12.55 -28.79 -9.07
C GLU A 55 11.97 -30.21 -9.09
N LYS A 56 12.45 -31.02 -10.03
CA LYS A 56 12.03 -32.40 -10.27
C LYS A 56 12.74 -33.35 -9.33
#